data_AF-A0A9D7XFF8-F1
#
_entry.id   AF-A0A9D7XFF8-F1
#
_cell.length_a   1.000
_cell.length_b   1.000
_cell.length_c   1.000
_cell.angle_alpha   90.00
_cell.angle_beta   90.00
_cell.angle_gamma   90.00
#
_symmetry.space_group_name_H-M   'P 1'
#
loop_
_entity.id
_entity.type
_entity.pdbx_description
1 polymer ?
#
loop_
_entity_poly.entity_id
_entity_poly.type
_entity_poly.pdbx_seq_one_letter_code
_entity_poly.pdbx_strand_id
1 'polypeptide(L)'
;MKIIKLTALAFFLMSIFACNKDEDSISSDELVGTWNLTDYHYTGSSTTTVSATGQTLTVFYTGVANNFVDPKMIITSNPNTFTTTGSYNIKLTNNPGSGEVITNQPINSNETGTWVKNGNKLIFSSASTKDVAEFEILTLTSTTLSLKFQKEVNQILGAGVTSKSNTTGFGTYTR
;
A
#
# COMPACT_ATOMS: atom_id res chain seq x y z
N MET A 1 -55.85 35.17 6.79
CA MET A 1 -54.95 34.14 6.20
C MET A 1 -53.86 34.83 5.39
N LYS A 2 -52.62 34.92 5.88
CA LYS A 2 -51.42 35.31 5.07
C LYS A 2 -50.07 35.18 5.80
N ILE A 3 -50.04 34.77 7.08
CA ILE A 3 -48.83 34.83 7.93
C ILE A 3 -48.15 33.45 8.11
N ILE A 4 -48.72 32.37 7.55
CA ILE A 4 -48.25 30.98 7.80
C ILE A 4 -47.10 30.55 6.86
N LYS A 5 -46.70 31.36 5.86
CA LYS A 5 -45.67 30.95 4.87
C LYS A 5 -44.23 31.36 5.22
N LEU A 6 -44.00 32.11 6.31
CA LEU A 6 -42.67 32.66 6.62
C LEU A 6 -41.92 31.93 7.75
N THR A 7 -42.48 30.86 8.32
CA THR A 7 -41.87 30.15 9.46
C THR A 7 -41.20 28.83 9.07
N ALA A 8 -41.34 28.37 7.82
CA ALA A 8 -40.74 27.12 7.35
C ALA A 8 -39.30 27.28 6.81
N LEU A 9 -38.82 28.50 6.59
CA LEU A 9 -37.49 28.75 6.01
C LEU A 9 -36.38 28.91 7.07
N ALA A 10 -36.75 29.17 8.33
CA ALA A 10 -35.78 29.38 9.41
C ALA A 10 -35.24 28.07 10.02
N PHE A 11 -35.93 26.94 9.83
CA PHE A 11 -35.53 25.65 10.41
C PHE A 11 -34.56 24.84 9.52
N PHE A 12 -34.29 25.31 8.29
CA PHE A 12 -33.38 24.62 7.36
C PHE A 12 -31.93 25.13 7.42
N LEU A 13 -31.66 26.17 8.22
CA LEU A 13 -30.34 26.81 8.32
C LEU A 13 -29.49 26.34 9.52
N MET A 14 -29.99 25.43 10.37
CA MET A 14 -29.26 24.93 11.54
C MET A 14 -28.65 23.52 11.37
N SER A 15 -28.82 22.87 10.21
CA SER A 15 -28.46 21.46 10.03
C SER A 15 -27.01 21.19 9.57
N ILE A 16 -26.17 22.23 9.36
CA ILE A 16 -24.82 22.04 8.79
C ILE A 16 -23.67 22.09 9.81
N PHE A 17 -23.94 22.13 11.12
CA PHE A 17 -22.94 21.82 12.15
C PHE A 17 -22.94 20.32 12.51
N ALA A 18 -23.18 19.45 11.52
CA ALA A 18 -22.75 18.07 11.63
C ALA A 18 -21.22 18.11 11.64
N CYS A 19 -20.68 18.05 12.85
CA CYS A 19 -19.29 17.84 13.16
C CYS A 19 -18.79 16.66 12.32
N ASN A 20 -18.21 16.96 11.15
CA ASN A 20 -17.15 16.12 10.63
C ASN A 20 -16.15 16.11 11.77
N LYS A 21 -15.87 14.93 12.33
CA LYS A 21 -14.64 14.77 13.07
C LYS A 21 -13.57 15.23 12.09
N ASP A 22 -12.95 16.36 12.40
CA ASP A 22 -11.72 16.77 11.75
C ASP A 22 -10.77 15.59 11.98
N GLU A 23 -10.67 14.72 10.98
CA GLU A 23 -9.51 13.87 10.84
C GLU A 23 -8.38 14.86 10.70
N ASP A 24 -7.59 15.03 11.76
CA ASP A 24 -6.38 15.85 11.78
C ASP A 24 -5.69 15.67 10.43
N SER A 25 -5.73 16.70 9.59
CA SER A 25 -5.21 16.60 8.23
C SER A 25 -3.70 16.53 8.37
N ILE A 26 -3.17 15.31 8.43
CA ILE A 26 -1.74 15.05 8.52
C ILE A 26 -1.06 15.79 7.38
N SER A 27 -0.21 16.76 7.68
CA SER A 27 0.35 17.66 6.68
C SER A 27 1.24 16.87 5.72
N SER A 28 1.20 17.20 4.43
CA SER A 28 2.13 16.64 3.44
C SER A 28 3.60 16.92 3.79
N ASP A 29 3.86 17.97 4.58
CA ASP A 29 5.21 18.32 5.02
C ASP A 29 5.82 17.28 5.97
N GLU A 30 4.99 16.51 6.69
CA GLU A 30 5.47 15.48 7.62
C GLU A 30 6.04 14.25 6.89
N LEU A 31 5.67 14.04 5.63
CA LEU A 31 6.23 12.97 4.79
C LEU A 31 7.63 13.28 4.26
N VAL A 32 7.97 14.57 4.09
CA VAL A 32 9.24 14.99 3.48
C VAL A 32 10.39 14.62 4.40
N GLY A 33 11.38 13.90 3.87
CA GLY A 33 12.53 13.45 4.64
C GLY A 33 13.09 12.11 4.16
N THR A 34 13.99 11.56 4.96
CA THR A 34 14.62 10.26 4.72
C THR A 34 14.08 9.24 5.72
N TRP A 35 13.53 8.15 5.20
CA TRP A 35 12.85 7.10 5.93
C TRP A 35 13.61 5.79 5.77
N ASN A 36 14.15 5.25 6.85
CA ASN A 36 14.85 3.96 6.85
C ASN A 36 13.84 2.83 7.03
N LEU A 37 13.81 1.86 6.13
CA LEU A 37 12.95 0.69 6.27
C LEU A 37 13.48 -0.19 7.41
N THR A 38 12.63 -0.46 8.40
CA THR A 38 12.99 -1.24 9.60
C THR A 38 12.21 -2.53 9.72
N ASP A 39 11.01 -2.58 9.15
CA ASP A 39 10.21 -3.79 9.07
C ASP A 39 9.46 -3.83 7.74
N TYR A 40 9.40 -5.01 7.14
CA TYR A 40 8.55 -5.25 5.97
C TYR A 40 8.10 -6.70 5.96
N HIS A 41 6.79 -6.89 5.84
CA HIS A 41 6.22 -8.22 5.74
C HIS A 41 4.95 -8.21 4.90
N TYR A 42 4.63 -9.34 4.31
CA TYR A 42 3.40 -9.51 3.55
C TYR A 42 2.86 -10.92 3.66
N THR A 43 1.56 -11.05 3.42
CA THR A 43 0.86 -12.32 3.33
C THR A 43 -0.04 -12.31 2.10
N GLY A 44 -0.34 -13.49 1.59
CA GLY A 44 -1.21 -13.59 0.44
C GLY A 44 -1.53 -15.01 0.03
N SER A 45 -2.24 -15.09 -1.08
CA SER A 45 -2.60 -16.36 -1.72
C SER A 45 -2.56 -16.20 -3.23
N SER A 46 -2.09 -17.23 -3.92
CA SER A 46 -2.18 -17.35 -5.37
C SER A 46 -3.06 -18.54 -5.73
N THR A 47 -4.06 -18.32 -6.57
CA THR A 47 -4.93 -19.39 -7.10
C THR A 47 -4.72 -19.54 -8.59
N THR A 48 -4.24 -20.71 -8.99
CA THR A 48 -4.06 -21.09 -10.39
C THR A 48 -5.27 -21.90 -10.86
N THR A 49 -5.81 -21.58 -12.04
CA THR A 49 -6.99 -22.23 -12.62
C THR A 49 -6.66 -22.78 -14.01
N VAL A 50 -6.98 -24.05 -14.26
CA VAL A 50 -6.89 -24.71 -15.57
C VAL A 50 -8.27 -24.76 -16.20
N SER A 51 -8.51 -23.90 -17.19
CA SER A 51 -9.83 -23.72 -17.83
C SER A 51 -10.39 -24.98 -18.48
N ALA A 52 -9.54 -25.85 -19.04
CA ALA A 52 -9.97 -27.08 -19.71
C ALA A 52 -10.62 -28.10 -18.76
N THR A 53 -10.20 -28.11 -17.49
CA THR A 53 -10.67 -29.07 -16.48
C THR A 53 -11.45 -28.42 -15.33
N GLY A 54 -11.38 -27.10 -15.20
CA GLY A 54 -11.92 -26.36 -14.06
C GLY A 54 -11.13 -26.55 -12.75
N GLN A 55 -10.00 -27.27 -12.78
CA GLN A 55 -9.22 -27.53 -11.57
C GLN A 55 -8.51 -26.27 -11.10
N THR A 56 -8.47 -26.10 -9.77
CA THR A 56 -7.79 -24.98 -9.11
C THR A 56 -6.76 -25.48 -8.10
N LEU A 57 -5.63 -24.79 -8.03
CA LEU A 57 -4.62 -24.95 -6.98
C LEU A 57 -4.43 -23.60 -6.28
N THR A 58 -4.63 -23.57 -4.96
CA THR A 58 -4.38 -22.38 -4.13
C THR A 58 -3.16 -22.60 -3.25
N VAL A 59 -2.23 -21.64 -3.27
CA VAL A 59 -1.04 -21.62 -2.43
C VAL A 59 -1.07 -20.36 -1.57
N PHE A 60 -0.88 -20.53 -0.27
CA PHE A 60 -0.71 -19.42 0.67
C PHE A 60 0.77 -19.13 0.88
N TYR A 61 1.08 -17.86 1.09
CA TYR A 61 2.45 -17.41 1.30
C TYR A 61 2.59 -16.28 2.30
N THR A 62 3.75 -16.22 2.93
CA THR A 62 4.19 -15.11 3.79
C THR A 62 5.61 -14.72 3.42
N GLY A 63 5.88 -13.43 3.31
CA GLY A 63 7.23 -12.88 3.15
C GLY A 63 7.60 -12.00 4.34
N VAL A 64 8.81 -12.15 4.86
CA VAL A 64 9.36 -11.31 5.93
C VAL A 64 10.74 -10.82 5.52
N ALA A 65 10.95 -9.50 5.57
CA ALA A 65 12.23 -8.90 5.28
C ALA A 65 13.24 -9.16 6.40
N ASN A 66 14.50 -9.34 6.02
CA ASN A 66 15.64 -9.48 6.91
C ASN A 66 16.92 -9.01 6.22
N ASN A 67 18.03 -8.98 6.95
CA ASN A 67 19.36 -8.59 6.43
C ASN A 67 19.33 -7.24 5.70
N PHE A 68 18.77 -6.22 6.34
CA PHE A 68 18.68 -4.88 5.78
C PHE A 68 20.09 -4.27 5.61
N VAL A 69 20.36 -3.74 4.41
CA VAL A 69 21.59 -3.02 4.07
C VAL A 69 21.18 -1.63 3.56
N ASP A 70 21.12 -0.69 4.50
CA ASP A 70 20.77 0.71 4.27
C ASP A 70 19.49 0.98 3.42
N PRO A 71 18.37 0.24 3.60
CA PRO A 71 17.19 0.45 2.78
C PRO A 71 16.48 1.73 3.21
N LYS A 72 16.36 2.67 2.27
CA LYS A 72 15.85 4.02 2.53
C LYS A 72 14.83 4.44 1.48
N MET A 73 13.93 5.31 1.88
CA MET A 73 13.03 6.07 1.03
C MET A 73 13.22 7.56 1.32
N ILE A 74 13.62 8.33 0.32
CA ILE A 74 13.81 9.78 0.40
C ILE A 74 12.62 10.42 -0.31
N ILE A 75 11.85 11.25 0.40
CA ILE A 75 10.69 11.97 -0.13
C ILE A 75 11.01 13.46 -0.11
N THR A 76 10.81 14.14 -1.24
CA THR A 76 10.99 15.59 -1.39
C THR A 76 9.70 16.28 -1.83
N SER A 77 9.59 17.57 -1.53
CA SER A 77 8.54 18.46 -2.06
C SER A 77 9.14 19.50 -3.00
N ASN A 78 8.35 20.00 -3.96
CA ASN A 78 8.76 21.03 -4.93
C ASN A 78 10.01 20.67 -5.77
N PRO A 79 9.97 19.62 -6.61
CA PRO A 79 8.81 18.79 -6.94
C PRO A 79 8.58 17.63 -5.97
N ASN A 80 7.36 17.08 -6.01
CA ASN A 80 7.00 15.90 -5.23
C ASN A 80 7.63 14.65 -5.85
N THR A 81 8.84 14.32 -5.40
CA THR A 81 9.59 13.14 -5.87
C THR A 81 9.98 12.22 -4.74
N PHE A 82 10.19 10.95 -5.06
CA PHE A 82 10.74 9.97 -4.13
C PHE A 82 11.89 9.19 -4.78
N THR A 83 12.77 8.68 -3.94
CA THR A 83 13.84 7.74 -4.31
C THR A 83 13.94 6.66 -3.26
N THR A 84 14.08 5.40 -3.67
CA THR A 84 14.42 4.29 -2.77
C THR A 84 15.80 3.75 -3.06
N THR A 85 16.59 3.47 -2.02
CA THR A 85 17.94 2.88 -2.13
C THR A 85 18.12 1.72 -1.15
N GLY A 86 19.23 1.00 -1.27
CA GLY A 86 19.63 -0.07 -0.34
C GLY A 86 19.08 -1.44 -0.72
N SER A 87 19.24 -2.41 0.17
CA SER A 87 18.81 -3.78 -0.09
C SER A 87 18.38 -4.50 1.19
N TYR A 88 17.68 -5.61 1.01
CA TYR A 88 17.27 -6.54 2.05
C TYR A 88 16.97 -7.90 1.41
N ASN A 89 16.80 -8.93 2.22
CA ASN A 89 16.31 -10.22 1.76
C ASN A 89 14.86 -10.41 2.18
N ILE A 90 14.07 -11.10 1.36
CA ILE A 90 12.77 -11.64 1.77
C ILE A 90 12.92 -13.13 2.04
N LYS A 91 12.62 -13.54 3.28
CA LYS A 91 12.31 -14.94 3.59
C LYS A 91 10.88 -15.21 3.17
N LEU A 92 10.70 -15.86 2.02
CA LEU A 92 9.41 -16.27 1.49
C LEU A 92 9.12 -17.70 1.92
N THR A 93 7.96 -17.88 2.54
CA THR A 93 7.44 -19.16 3.01
C THR A 93 6.16 -19.45 2.27
N ASN A 94 6.09 -20.59 1.57
CA ASN A 94 4.93 -21.03 0.80
C ASN A 94 4.49 -22.42 1.28
N ASN A 95 3.19 -22.72 1.23
CA ASN A 95 2.67 -24.06 1.48
C ASN A 95 1.83 -24.56 0.30
N PRO A 96 2.42 -25.30 -0.65
CA PRO A 96 1.70 -25.91 -1.77
C PRO A 96 0.93 -27.20 -1.41
N GLY A 97 0.80 -27.54 -0.12
CA GLY A 97 0.07 -28.73 0.34
C GLY A 97 0.93 -29.99 0.54
N SER A 98 2.19 -29.99 0.10
CA SER A 98 3.15 -31.09 0.30
C SER A 98 4.18 -30.82 1.41
N GLY A 99 4.00 -29.73 2.17
CA GLY A 99 4.96 -29.23 3.16
C GLY A 99 5.38 -27.80 2.90
N GLU A 100 6.07 -27.20 3.86
CA GLU A 100 6.55 -25.81 3.79
C GLU A 100 7.78 -25.70 2.88
N VAL A 101 7.76 -24.74 1.97
CA VAL A 101 8.90 -24.38 1.11
C VAL A 101 9.37 -22.99 1.50
N ILE A 102 10.63 -22.89 1.92
CA ILE A 102 11.26 -21.63 2.32
C ILE A 102 12.30 -21.24 1.27
N THR A 103 12.22 -20.01 0.79
CA THR A 103 13.24 -19.40 -0.09
C THR A 103 13.67 -18.06 0.46
N ASN A 104 14.93 -17.68 0.19
CA ASN A 104 15.43 -16.35 0.47
C ASN A 104 15.70 -15.64 -0.86
N GLN A 105 15.09 -14.48 -1.05
CA GLN A 105 15.22 -13.70 -2.28
C GLN A 105 15.86 -12.34 -1.96
N PRO A 106 17.00 -11.99 -2.57
CA PRO A 106 17.59 -10.67 -2.40
C PRO A 106 16.75 -9.63 -3.15
N ILE A 107 16.48 -8.50 -2.50
CA ILE A 107 15.78 -7.34 -3.05
C ILE A 107 16.74 -6.15 -3.03
N ASN A 108 16.97 -5.56 -4.19
CA ASN A 108 17.68 -4.30 -4.33
C ASN A 108 16.66 -3.20 -4.61
N SER A 109 16.60 -2.20 -3.73
CA SER A 109 15.76 -1.03 -3.91
C SER A 109 16.57 0.02 -4.66
N ASN A 110 16.15 0.37 -5.87
CA ASN A 110 16.71 1.46 -6.66
C ASN A 110 15.63 1.98 -7.60
N GLU A 111 14.72 2.78 -7.05
CA GLU A 111 13.57 3.31 -7.77
C GLU A 111 13.49 4.82 -7.54
N THR A 112 13.02 5.54 -8.54
CA THR A 112 12.74 6.98 -8.43
C THR A 112 11.38 7.26 -9.02
N GLY A 113 10.73 8.34 -8.60
CA GLY A 113 9.43 8.66 -9.16
C GLY A 113 8.79 9.87 -8.52
N THR A 114 7.48 9.99 -8.72
CA THR A 114 6.66 11.04 -8.12
C THR A 114 5.74 10.46 -7.07
N TRP A 115 5.27 11.30 -6.15
CA TRP A 115 4.31 10.91 -5.14
C TRP A 115 3.17 11.92 -5.00
N VAL A 116 2.01 11.42 -4.55
CA VAL A 116 0.83 12.21 -4.22
C VAL A 116 0.24 11.67 -2.93
N LYS A 117 -0.06 12.56 -1.97
CA LYS A 117 -0.85 12.25 -0.77
C LYS A 117 -2.28 12.74 -0.97
N ASN A 118 -3.27 11.88 -0.70
CA ASN A 118 -4.68 12.22 -0.71
C ASN A 118 -5.36 11.63 0.53
N GLY A 119 -5.59 12.45 1.55
CA GLY A 119 -6.06 12.00 2.86
C GLY A 119 -5.05 11.04 3.50
N ASN A 120 -5.51 9.82 3.80
CA ASN A 120 -4.71 8.72 4.33
C ASN A 120 -4.05 7.85 3.23
N LYS A 121 -4.15 8.21 1.96
CA LYS A 121 -3.52 7.48 0.86
C LYS A 121 -2.24 8.14 0.41
N LEU A 122 -1.22 7.32 0.15
CA LEU A 122 0.03 7.70 -0.47
C LEU A 122 0.18 6.93 -1.78
N ILE A 123 0.33 7.66 -2.89
CA ILE A 123 0.39 7.10 -4.23
C ILE A 123 1.78 7.40 -4.78
N PHE A 124 2.52 6.36 -5.15
CA PHE A 124 3.82 6.45 -5.79
C PHE A 124 3.71 6.07 -7.27
N SER A 125 4.30 6.87 -8.15
CA SER A 125 4.41 6.58 -9.59
C SER A 125 5.86 6.35 -9.96
N SER A 126 6.19 5.12 -10.35
CA SER A 126 7.55 4.72 -10.74
C SER A 126 7.98 5.42 -12.04
N ALA A 127 9.19 5.99 -12.04
CA ALA A 127 9.77 6.57 -13.24
C ALA A 127 10.25 5.47 -14.21
N SER A 128 10.71 4.33 -13.68
CA SER A 128 11.32 3.24 -14.45
C SER A 128 10.28 2.33 -15.13
N THR A 129 9.27 1.88 -14.38
CA THR A 129 8.27 0.91 -14.84
C THR A 129 6.97 1.57 -15.31
N LYS A 130 6.73 2.82 -14.90
CA LYS A 130 5.43 3.51 -15.02
C LYS A 130 4.32 2.89 -14.20
N ASP A 131 4.64 1.96 -13.29
CA ASP A 131 3.68 1.42 -12.34
C ASP A 131 3.25 2.48 -11.33
N VAL A 132 1.98 2.38 -10.93
CA VAL A 132 1.40 3.17 -9.84
C VAL A 132 1.12 2.24 -8.67
N ALA A 133 1.63 2.60 -7.50
CA ALA A 133 1.41 1.87 -6.26
C ALA A 133 0.68 2.75 -5.24
N GLU A 134 -0.44 2.25 -4.71
CA GLU A 134 -1.23 2.92 -3.68
C GLU A 134 -0.98 2.27 -2.31
N PHE A 135 -0.77 3.10 -1.30
CA PHE A 135 -0.57 2.71 0.08
C PHE A 135 -1.55 3.46 0.99
N GLU A 136 -2.06 2.76 1.99
CA GLU A 136 -2.75 3.32 3.15
C GLU A 136 -1.70 3.72 4.20
N ILE A 137 -1.74 4.96 4.66
CA ILE A 137 -0.95 5.47 5.78
C ILE A 137 -1.63 4.99 7.06
N LEU A 138 -0.98 4.07 7.78
CA LEU A 138 -1.46 3.59 9.08
C LEU A 138 -1.00 4.50 10.21
N THR A 139 0.25 4.96 10.13
CA THR A 139 0.89 5.84 11.11
C THR A 139 1.77 6.82 10.36
N LEU A 140 1.67 8.11 10.68
CA LEU A 140 2.62 9.13 10.26
C LEU A 140 2.83 10.08 11.44
N THR A 141 4.03 10.01 12.00
CA THR A 141 4.49 10.91 13.07
C THR A 141 5.80 11.56 12.62
N SER A 142 6.42 12.32 13.53
CA SER A 142 7.80 12.71 13.33
C SER A 142 8.70 11.48 13.09
N THR A 143 8.74 10.50 13.98
CA THR A 143 9.77 9.44 13.91
C THR A 143 9.36 8.21 13.12
N THR A 144 8.09 8.04 12.77
CA THR A 144 7.57 6.76 12.28
C THR A 144 6.58 6.95 11.13
N LEU A 145 6.78 6.17 10.07
CA LEU A 145 5.86 6.02 8.95
C LEU A 145 5.54 4.53 8.77
N SER A 146 4.27 4.16 8.90
CA SER A 146 3.81 2.80 8.63
C SER A 146 2.81 2.82 7.48
N LEU A 147 3.09 2.01 6.46
CA LEU A 147 2.31 1.90 5.24
C LEU A 147 1.75 0.50 5.08
N LYS A 148 0.56 0.40 4.51
CA LYS A 148 -0.07 -0.85 4.08
C LYS A 148 -0.39 -0.77 2.60
N PHE A 149 -0.14 -1.84 1.86
CA PHE A 149 -0.64 -1.98 0.49
C PHE A 149 -1.48 -3.24 0.34
N GLN A 150 -2.38 -3.20 -0.63
CA GLN A 150 -3.09 -4.38 -1.12
C GLN A 150 -2.96 -4.43 -2.63
N LYS A 151 -2.57 -5.57 -3.17
CA LYS A 151 -2.39 -5.76 -4.61
C LYS A 151 -3.03 -7.06 -5.05
N GLU A 152 -3.91 -6.95 -6.04
CA GLU A 152 -4.38 -8.09 -6.83
C GLU A 152 -3.60 -8.13 -8.14
N VAL A 153 -3.11 -9.31 -8.52
CA VAL A 153 -2.44 -9.53 -9.80
C VAL A 153 -3.07 -10.72 -10.51
N ASN A 154 -3.53 -10.50 -11.73
CA ASN A 154 -4.05 -11.54 -12.61
C ASN A 154 -3.04 -11.79 -13.74
N GLN A 155 -2.71 -13.05 -13.99
CA GLN A 155 -1.70 -13.44 -14.98
C GLN A 155 -2.18 -14.63 -15.81
N ILE A 156 -1.72 -14.70 -17.06
CA ILE A 156 -1.87 -15.87 -17.92
C ILE A 156 -0.54 -16.62 -17.90
N LEU A 157 -0.53 -17.86 -17.40
CA LEU A 157 0.68 -18.68 -17.28
C LEU A 157 0.92 -19.55 -18.53
N GLY A 158 -0.13 -19.74 -19.34
CA GLY A 158 -0.11 -20.55 -20.55
C GLY A 158 -1.50 -20.69 -21.16
N ALA A 159 -1.61 -21.41 -22.26
CA ALA A 159 -2.89 -21.64 -22.92
C ALA A 159 -3.90 -22.29 -21.94
N GLY A 160 -4.95 -21.54 -21.60
CA GLY A 160 -5.99 -22.00 -20.69
C GLY A 160 -5.58 -22.09 -19.21
N VAL A 161 -4.42 -21.56 -18.82
CA VAL A 161 -3.95 -21.53 -17.41
C VAL A 161 -3.83 -20.09 -16.94
N THR A 162 -4.57 -19.74 -15.90
CA THR A 162 -4.56 -18.39 -15.30
C THR A 162 -4.15 -18.46 -13.84
N SER A 163 -3.58 -17.38 -13.31
CA SER A 163 -3.27 -17.24 -11.90
C SER A 163 -3.76 -15.89 -11.37
N LYS A 164 -4.43 -15.92 -10.22
CA LYS A 164 -4.89 -14.75 -9.48
C LYS A 164 -4.21 -14.74 -8.11
N SER A 165 -3.44 -13.68 -7.85
CA SER A 165 -2.74 -13.47 -6.59
C SER A 165 -3.31 -12.28 -5.84
N ASN A 166 -3.52 -12.42 -4.54
CA ASN A 166 -3.88 -11.34 -3.64
C ASN A 166 -2.79 -11.23 -2.56
N THR A 167 -2.21 -10.04 -2.42
CA THR A 167 -1.18 -9.75 -1.44
C THR A 167 -1.61 -8.56 -0.59
N THR A 168 -1.46 -8.69 0.73
CA THR A 168 -1.48 -7.56 1.66
C THR A 168 -0.11 -7.46 2.31
N GLY A 169 0.51 -6.29 2.26
CA GLY A 169 1.81 -6.06 2.87
C GLY A 169 1.86 -4.79 3.70
N PHE A 170 2.84 -4.77 4.59
CA PHE A 170 3.08 -3.72 5.58
C PHE A 170 4.56 -3.35 5.55
N GLY A 171 4.85 -2.06 5.58
CA GLY A 171 6.21 -1.53 5.71
C GLY A 171 6.25 -0.48 6.81
N THR A 172 7.25 -0.57 7.70
CA THR A 172 7.50 0.42 8.74
C THR A 172 8.86 1.07 8.51
N TYR A 173 8.85 2.40 8.56
CA TYR A 173 10.02 3.22 8.36
C TYR A 173 10.25 4.16 9.55
N THR A 174 11.52 4.48 9.81
CA THR A 174 11.93 5.42 10.87
C THR A 174 12.92 6.46 10.36
N ARG A 175 12.87 7.66 10.92
CA ARG A 175 13.83 8.75 10.63
C ARG A 175 14.75 9.05 11.80
#